data_AF-A0A7Y3P1B0-F1
#
_entry.id   AF-A0A7Y3P1B0-F1
#
_cell.length_a   1.000
_cell.length_b   1.000
_cell.length_c   1.000
_cell.angle_alpha   90.00
_cell.angle_beta   90.00
_cell.angle_gamma   90.00
#
_symmetry.space_group_name_H-M   'P 1'
#
loop_
_entity.id
_entity.type
_entity.pdbx_description
1 polymer ?
#
loop_
_entity_poly.entity_id
_entity_poly.type
_entity_poly.pdbx_seq_one_letter_code
_entity_poly.pdbx_strand_id
1 'polypeptide(L)' 'MRKALIVLIRFYQTAISPYKMPSCRFTPTCSQYSIEAIQKYGALKGLFLSA' A
#
# COMPACT_ATOMS: atom_id res chain seq x y z
N MET A 1 -15.49 -2.01 -2.07
CA MET A 1 -14.26 -2.58 -2.70
C MET A 1 -12.98 -1.76 -2.46
N ARG A 2 -12.92 -0.45 -2.79
CA ARG A 2 -11.68 0.35 -2.69
C ARG A 2 -11.07 0.46 -1.29
N LYS A 3 -11.92 0.57 -0.26
CA LYS A 3 -11.48 0.71 1.15
C LYS A 3 -10.92 -0.58 1.77
N ALA A 4 -11.41 -1.76 1.35
CA ALA A 4 -10.99 -3.03 1.93
C ALA A 4 -9.48 -3.30 1.70
N LEU A 5 -9.00 -3.02 0.47
CA LEU A 5 -7.59 -3.15 0.12
C LEU A 5 -6.70 -2.15 0.87
N ILE A 6 -7.15 -0.90 0.99
CA ILE A 6 -6.42 0.13 1.76
C ILE A 6 -6.33 -0.26 3.24
N VAL A 7 -7.41 -0.81 3.79
CA VAL A 7 -7.43 -1.30 5.18
C VAL A 7 -6.49 -2.50 5.35
N LEU A 8 -6.45 -3.44 4.41
CA LEU A 8 -5.49 -4.55 4.40
C LEU A 8 -4.04 -4.06 4.35
N ILE A 9 -3.72 -3.11 3.47
CA ILE A 9 -2.36 -2.55 3.35
C ILE A 9 -1.98 -1.77 4.61
N ARG A 10 -2.91 -1.00 5.19
CA ARG A 10 -2.70 -0.30 6.46
C ARG A 10 -2.54 -1.26 7.63
N PHE A 11 -3.34 -2.33 7.68
CA PHE A 11 -3.22 -3.37 8.69
C PHE A 11 -1.86 -4.07 8.59
N TYR A 12 -1.40 -4.37 7.37
CA TYR A 12 -0.07 -4.88 7.12
C TYR A 12 1.01 -3.88 7.59
N GLN A 13 0.88 -2.59 7.29
CA GLN A 13 1.80 -1.57 7.80
C GLN A 13 1.77 -1.53 9.34
N THR A 14 0.63 -1.48 10.00
CA THR A 14 0.58 -1.34 11.46
C THR A 14 0.97 -2.63 12.19
N ALA A 15 0.72 -3.81 11.62
CA ALA A 15 1.04 -5.09 12.26
C ALA A 15 2.46 -5.57 11.94
N ILE A 16 2.97 -5.34 10.72
CA ILE A 16 4.27 -5.87 10.25
C ILE A 16 5.33 -4.77 10.11
N SER A 17 4.97 -3.53 9.77
CA SER A 17 5.97 -2.44 9.69
C SER A 17 6.67 -2.13 11.01
N PRO A 18 6.10 -2.23 12.22
CA PRO A 18 6.88 -1.99 13.44
C PRO A 18 7.92 -3.08 13.70
N TYR A 19 7.73 -4.28 13.14
CA TYR A 19 8.70 -5.38 13.23
C TYR A 19 9.76 -5.35 12.13
N LYS A 20 9.58 -4.56 11.07
CA LYS A 20 10.56 -4.36 10.01
C LYS A 20 11.31 -3.04 10.25
N MET A 21 12.63 -3.12 10.34
CA MET A 21 13.49 -1.95 10.24
C MET A 21 13.14 -1.18 8.95
N PRO A 22 13.16 0.17 8.94
CA PRO A 22 12.85 0.97 7.75
C PRO A 22 13.84 0.65 6.61
N SER A 23 13.48 -0.34 5.80
CA SER A 23 14.29 -0.84 4.68
C SER A 23 13.89 -0.19 3.35
N CYS A 24 12.84 0.63 3.34
CA CYS A 24 12.41 1.32 2.13
C CYS A 24 13.41 2.44 1.78
N ARG A 25 14.25 2.15 0.78
CA ARG A 25 15.20 3.11 0.19
C ARG A 25 14.50 4.18 -0.68
N PHE A 26 13.28 3.89 -1.14
CA PHE A 26 12.50 4.77 -2.01
C PHE A 26 11.39 5.48 -1.23
N THR A 27 11.27 6.79 -1.45
CA THR A 27 10.16 7.62 -0.97
C THR A 27 9.37 8.13 -2.18
N PRO A 28 8.04 7.95 -2.23
CA PRO A 28 7.19 7.23 -1.27
C PRO A 28 7.44 5.71 -1.26
N THR A 29 7.09 5.04 -0.16
CA THR A 29 7.22 3.59 -0.05
C THR A 29 6.30 2.87 -1.03
N CYS A 30 6.63 1.63 -1.43
CA CYS A 30 5.80 0.83 -2.33
C CYS A 30 4.35 0.72 -1.84
N SER A 31 4.14 0.46 -0.55
CA SER A 31 2.80 0.41 0.06
C SER A 31 2.05 1.76 0.02
N GLN A 32 2.76 2.88 0.13
CA GLN A 32 2.17 4.21 0.00
C GLN A 32 1.82 4.55 -1.45
N TYR A 33 2.68 4.18 -2.41
CA TYR A 33 2.39 4.27 -3.83
C TYR A 33 1.15 3.42 -4.21
N SER A 34 1.02 2.21 -3.64
CA SER A 34 -0.15 1.37 -3.87
C SER A 34 -1.44 2.04 -3.40
N ILE A 35 -1.42 2.71 -2.25
CA ILE A 35 -2.58 3.45 -1.75
C ILE A 35 -2.93 4.62 -2.68
N GLU A 36 -1.94 5.37 -3.15
CA GLU A 36 -2.14 6.45 -4.13
C GLU A 36 -2.71 5.93 -5.46
N ALA A 37 -2.17 4.82 -5.97
CA ALA A 37 -2.64 4.19 -7.22
C ALA A 37 -4.08 3.68 -7.09
N ILE A 38 -4.44 3.08 -5.95
CA ILE A 38 -5.81 2.64 -5.66
C ILE A 38 -6.76 3.84 -5.52
N GLN A 39 -6.31 4.95 -4.94
CA GLN A 39 -7.10 6.18 -4.85
C GLN A 39 -7.33 6.84 -6.22
N LYS A 40 -6.27 6.99 -7.04
CA LYS A 40 -6.34 7.62 -8.37
C LYS A 40 -7.06 6.76 -9.41
N TYR A 41 -6.72 5.48 -9.50
CA TYR A 41 -7.18 4.60 -10.60
C TYR A 41 -8.24 3.56 -10.19
N GLY A 42 -8.57 3.45 -8.91
CA GLY A 42 -9.51 2.46 -8.38
C GLY A 42 -8.85 1.11 -8.03
N ALA A 43 -9.57 0.25 -7.31
CA ALA A 43 -9.05 -0.99 -6.73
C ALA A 43 -8.37 -1.94 -7.74
N LEU A 44 -9.01 -2.20 -8.88
CA LEU A 44 -8.53 -3.14 -9.89
C LEU A 44 -7.25 -2.63 -10.58
N LYS A 45 -7.25 -1.37 -10.99
CA LYS A 45 -6.13 -0.77 -11.74
C LYS A 45 -4.98 -0.40 -10.80
N GLY A 46 -5.27 -0.02 -9.56
CA GLY A 46 -4.28 0.19 -8.51
C GLY A 46 -3.60 -1.09 -8.05
N LEU A 47 -4.32 -2.22 -7.97
CA LEU A 47 -3.71 -3.55 -7.76
C LEU A 47 -2.80 -3.95 -8.92
N PHE A 48 -3.24 -3.74 -10.15
CA PHE A 48 -2.42 -4.06 -11.34
C PHE A 48 -1.14 -3.22 -11.44
N LEU A 49 -1.16 -1.97 -10.96
CA LEU A 49 0.02 -1.09 -10.89
C LEU A 49 0.91 -1.34 -9.66
N SER A 50 0.45 -2.15 -8.70
CA SER A 50 1.16 -2.44 -7.44
C SER A 50 1.62 -3.89 -7.29
N ALA A 51 1.28 -4.76 -8.26
CA ALA A 51 1.79 -6.12 -8.39
C ALA A 51 3.16 -6.09 -9.08
#